data_AF-A0A967L257-F1
#
_entry.id   AF-A0A967L257-F1
#
_cell.length_a   1.000
_cell.length_b   1.000
_cell.length_c   1.000
_cell.angle_alpha   90.00
_cell.angle_beta   90.00
_cell.angle_gamma   90.00
#
_symmetry.space_group_name_H-M   'P 1'
#
loop_
_entity.id
_entity.type
_entity.pdbx_description
1 polymer ?
#
loop_
_entity_poly.entity_id
_entity_poly.type
_entity_poly.pdbx_seq_one_letter_code
_entity_poly.pdbx_strand_id
1 'polypeptide(L)'
;ITDESGAPYHDLVIKRRSYDGRVCVENVPPDEFLISREAKSIDDARFVCHRVRKTLSELREMYPDKDFGVEDLGGGDDTMSYNAERLARYDFDNSSEYHSGWGGNDEEALRDYWLHEAFIKTDYDGDGIAELRKICVVGDYIFSNEEVDRRPFVSITPLKIPHKFFGMSVADLVMDLQLIKSTLMRNLMDNAYNQNFGRYAVLEGQANLDDLLTQRPGGVVRVKSPNAIMPLSTPPLEPYSFQMLGYLDEVREARSGVNKNTQGINADALTSHT
;
A
#
# COMPACT_ATOMS: atom_id res chain seq x y z
N ILE A 1 -0.80 -49.59 -32.67
CA ILE A 1 -1.55 -50.87 -32.69
C ILE A 1 -2.58 -50.71 -33.81
N THR A 2 -2.50 -51.51 -34.86
CA THR A 2 -3.38 -51.46 -36.03
C THR A 2 -4.44 -52.55 -35.93
N ASP A 3 -5.71 -52.19 -36.13
CA ASP A 3 -6.80 -53.13 -36.39
C ASP A 3 -6.81 -53.57 -37.88
N GLU A 4 -7.48 -54.67 -38.20
CA GLU A 4 -7.49 -55.40 -39.48
C GLU A 4 -8.01 -54.61 -40.70
N SER A 5 -8.27 -53.30 -40.56
CA SER A 5 -8.86 -52.42 -41.59
C SER A 5 -7.90 -51.37 -42.17
N GLY A 6 -6.62 -51.34 -41.76
CA GLY A 6 -5.59 -50.53 -42.44
C GLY A 6 -5.67 -49.00 -42.25
N ALA A 7 -6.50 -48.49 -41.33
CA ALA A 7 -6.53 -47.06 -41.00
C ALA A 7 -5.39 -46.69 -40.02
N PRO A 8 -4.65 -45.59 -40.24
CA PRO A 8 -3.60 -45.15 -39.34
C PRO A 8 -4.19 -44.69 -37.99
N TYR A 9 -3.69 -45.26 -36.89
CA TYR A 9 -4.00 -44.79 -35.54
C TYR A 9 -3.03 -43.68 -35.18
N HIS A 10 -3.57 -42.52 -34.82
CA HIS A 10 -2.78 -41.40 -34.26
C HIS A 10 -2.98 -41.37 -32.75
N ASP A 11 -1.88 -41.39 -32.01
CA ASP A 11 -1.90 -41.18 -30.56
C ASP A 11 -2.01 -39.66 -30.33
N LEU A 12 -3.17 -39.21 -29.86
CA LEU A 12 -3.48 -37.79 -29.69
C LEU A 12 -3.78 -37.53 -28.22
N VAL A 13 -2.96 -36.68 -27.59
CA VAL A 13 -3.25 -36.15 -26.25
C VAL A 13 -4.16 -34.93 -26.42
N ILE A 14 -5.47 -35.14 -26.27
CA ILE A 14 -6.47 -34.07 -26.39
C ILE A 14 -6.63 -33.38 -25.03
N LYS A 15 -6.16 -32.14 -24.91
CA LYS A 15 -6.43 -31.29 -23.74
C LYS A 15 -7.73 -30.52 -23.95
N ARG A 16 -8.84 -31.06 -23.46
CA ARG A 16 -10.14 -30.38 -23.51
C ARG A 16 -10.25 -29.39 -22.33
N ARG A 17 -10.41 -28.10 -22.62
CA ARG A 17 -10.78 -27.08 -21.62
C ARG A 17 -12.28 -26.82 -21.73
N SER A 18 -13.03 -26.96 -20.65
CA SER A 18 -14.41 -26.47 -20.55
C SER A 18 -14.37 -25.04 -20.01
N TYR A 19 -15.04 -24.12 -20.70
CA TYR A 19 -15.16 -22.73 -20.26
C TYR A 19 -16.48 -22.56 -19.52
N ASP A 20 -16.41 -22.34 -18.21
CA ASP A 20 -17.55 -21.89 -17.40
C ASP A 20 -17.23 -20.48 -16.92
N GLY A 21 -18.10 -19.52 -17.26
CA GLY A 21 -17.87 -18.10 -17.03
C GLY A 21 -18.53 -17.65 -15.72
N ARG A 22 -17.76 -17.02 -14.84
CA ARG A 22 -18.29 -16.34 -13.64
C ARG A 22 -17.78 -14.91 -13.57
N VAL A 23 -18.59 -14.00 -13.06
CA VAL A 23 -18.15 -12.63 -12.77
C VAL A 23 -17.15 -12.69 -11.61
N CYS A 24 -15.93 -12.23 -11.84
CA CYS A 24 -14.91 -12.06 -10.82
C CYS A 24 -14.74 -10.57 -10.55
N VAL A 25 -14.72 -10.17 -9.28
CA VAL A 25 -14.38 -8.81 -8.87
C VAL A 25 -12.98 -8.85 -8.30
N GLU A 26 -12.09 -8.07 -8.88
CA GLU A 26 -10.69 -7.98 -8.48
C GLU A 26 -10.37 -6.56 -8.02
N ASN A 27 -9.55 -6.46 -6.97
CA ASN A 27 -9.10 -5.20 -6.44
C ASN A 27 -7.89 -4.72 -7.26
N VAL A 28 -8.05 -3.60 -7.96
CA VAL A 28 -6.97 -2.99 -8.72
C VAL A 28 -6.13 -2.08 -7.79
N PRO A 29 -4.81 -2.30 -7.68
CA PRO A 29 -3.93 -1.40 -6.95
C PRO A 29 -3.95 0.01 -7.54
N PRO A 30 -3.97 1.09 -6.72
CA PRO A 30 -3.97 2.46 -7.22
C PRO A 30 -2.78 2.80 -8.13
N ASP A 31 -1.60 2.21 -7.88
CA ASP A 31 -0.37 2.43 -8.67
C ASP A 31 -0.43 1.83 -10.09
N GLU A 32 -1.36 0.90 -10.29
CA GLU A 32 -1.64 0.21 -11.55
C GLU A 32 -2.78 0.89 -12.34
N PHE A 33 -3.59 1.74 -11.69
CA PHE A 33 -4.72 2.40 -12.34
C PHE A 33 -4.40 3.84 -12.74
N LEU A 34 -4.52 4.11 -14.05
CA LEU A 34 -4.26 5.41 -14.66
C LEU A 34 -5.57 5.99 -15.20
N ILE A 35 -5.78 7.28 -15.00
CA ILE A 35 -6.94 8.01 -15.52
C ILE A 35 -6.53 9.42 -15.91
N SER A 36 -7.23 10.01 -16.88
CA SER A 36 -7.03 11.42 -17.23
C SER A 36 -7.08 12.32 -15.99
N ARG A 37 -6.10 13.21 -15.81
CA ARG A 37 -5.99 14.08 -14.61
C ARG A 37 -7.19 15.02 -14.43
N GLU A 38 -7.87 15.36 -15.52
CA GLU A 38 -9.05 16.23 -15.54
C GLU A 38 -10.36 15.47 -15.30
N ALA A 39 -10.32 14.14 -15.29
CA ALA A 39 -11.51 13.33 -15.11
C ALA A 39 -12.02 13.41 -13.67
N LYS A 40 -13.35 13.42 -13.52
CA LYS A 40 -14.06 13.36 -12.24
C LYS A 40 -14.70 11.99 -12.00
N SER A 41 -14.93 11.24 -13.09
CA SER A 41 -15.56 9.93 -13.11
C SER A 41 -14.87 9.07 -14.16
N ILE A 42 -14.96 7.74 -14.02
CA ILE A 42 -14.43 6.78 -15.01
C ILE A 42 -15.21 6.87 -16.33
N ASP A 43 -16.51 7.18 -16.25
CA ASP A 43 -17.39 7.20 -17.41
C ASP A 43 -17.11 8.38 -18.35
N ASP A 44 -16.84 9.56 -17.77
CA ASP A 44 -16.54 10.77 -18.52
C ASP A 44 -15.05 10.90 -18.89
N ALA A 45 -14.21 10.01 -18.39
CA ALA A 45 -12.77 10.05 -18.65
C ALA A 45 -12.49 9.80 -20.14
N ARG A 46 -11.59 10.62 -20.71
CA ARG A 46 -11.10 10.45 -22.08
C ARG A 46 -10.15 9.26 -22.21
N PHE A 47 -9.42 9.00 -21.14
CA PHE A 47 -8.42 7.95 -21.04
C PHE A 47 -8.51 7.30 -19.65
N VAL A 48 -8.63 5.97 -19.65
CA VAL A 48 -8.53 5.10 -18.47
C VAL A 48 -7.59 3.97 -18.84
N CYS A 49 -6.65 3.59 -17.99
CA CYS A 49 -5.73 2.50 -18.29
C CYS A 49 -5.45 1.68 -17.03
N HIS A 50 -5.45 0.36 -17.19
CA HIS A 50 -4.91 -0.55 -16.18
C HIS A 50 -3.56 -1.06 -16.67
N ARG A 51 -2.53 -0.80 -15.88
CA ARG A 51 -1.15 -1.14 -16.17
C ARG A 51 -0.72 -2.28 -15.25
N VAL A 52 -0.35 -3.42 -15.83
CA VAL A 52 0.04 -4.63 -15.08
C VAL A 52 1.40 -5.13 -15.55
N ARG A 53 2.23 -5.63 -14.62
CA ARG A 53 3.48 -6.32 -14.98
C ARG A 53 3.16 -7.74 -15.43
N LYS A 54 3.67 -8.12 -16.60
CA LYS A 54 3.52 -9.46 -17.16
C LYS A 54 4.84 -9.93 -17.73
N THR A 55 5.13 -11.20 -17.54
CA THR A 55 6.28 -11.86 -18.17
C THR A 55 6.04 -12.03 -19.67
N LEU A 56 7.12 -12.14 -20.45
CA LEU A 56 7.03 -12.44 -21.88
C LEU A 56 6.24 -13.73 -22.15
N SER A 57 6.41 -14.74 -21.30
CA SER A 57 5.66 -15.99 -21.37
C SER A 57 4.15 -15.74 -21.23
N GLU A 58 3.71 -14.98 -20.24
CA GLU A 58 2.29 -14.65 -20.05
C GLU A 58 1.74 -13.83 -21.23
N LEU A 59 2.51 -12.90 -21.79
CA LEU A 59 2.09 -12.13 -22.96
C LEU A 59 1.85 -13.04 -24.17
N ARG A 60 2.73 -14.03 -24.41
CA ARG A 60 2.57 -15.03 -25.48
C ARG A 60 1.36 -15.94 -25.25
N GLU A 61 1.05 -16.29 -23.99
CA GLU A 61 -0.16 -17.06 -23.67
C GLU A 61 -1.46 -16.27 -23.85
N MET A 62 -1.44 -14.97 -23.56
CA MET A 62 -2.60 -14.09 -23.73
C MET A 62 -2.87 -13.73 -25.20
N TYR A 63 -1.80 -13.58 -26.01
CA TYR A 63 -1.87 -13.24 -27.43
C TYR A 63 -1.18 -14.32 -28.29
N PRO A 64 -1.70 -15.55 -28.33
CA PRO A 64 -1.06 -16.67 -29.03
C PRO A 64 -1.01 -16.49 -30.55
N ASP A 65 -1.86 -15.63 -31.11
CA ASP A 65 -1.95 -15.36 -32.55
C ASP A 65 -0.95 -14.30 -33.03
N LYS A 66 -0.20 -13.67 -32.11
CA LYS A 66 0.77 -12.62 -32.41
C LYS A 66 2.18 -13.18 -32.29
N ASP A 67 2.97 -13.03 -33.35
CA ASP A 67 4.40 -13.31 -33.33
C ASP A 67 5.14 -12.00 -33.04
N PHE A 68 5.77 -11.93 -31.86
CA PHE A 68 6.50 -10.76 -31.38
C PHE A 68 7.73 -11.17 -30.56
N GLY A 69 8.83 -10.45 -30.81
CA GLY A 69 10.09 -10.61 -30.11
C GLY A 69 10.28 -9.60 -28.98
N VAL A 70 11.33 -9.78 -28.20
CA VAL A 70 11.78 -8.79 -27.20
C VAL A 70 12.13 -7.43 -27.83
N GLU A 71 12.61 -7.45 -29.07
CA GLU A 71 12.99 -6.26 -29.82
C GLU A 71 11.79 -5.36 -30.19
N ASP A 72 10.61 -5.94 -30.35
CA ASP A 72 9.38 -5.21 -30.72
C ASP A 72 8.75 -4.49 -29.52
N LEU A 73 8.92 -5.03 -28.31
CA LEU A 73 8.21 -4.58 -27.11
C LEU A 73 8.81 -3.32 -26.47
N GLY A 74 9.98 -2.87 -26.94
CA GLY A 74 10.74 -1.77 -26.33
C GLY A 74 11.29 -2.15 -24.95
N GLY A 75 12.41 -1.54 -24.56
CA GLY A 75 13.02 -1.78 -23.24
C GLY A 75 12.06 -1.40 -22.11
N GLY A 76 11.79 -2.34 -21.20
CA GLY A 76 10.91 -2.12 -20.05
C GLY A 76 11.35 -0.90 -19.25
N ASP A 77 10.45 0.07 -19.06
CA ASP A 77 10.72 1.28 -18.30
C ASP A 77 10.89 0.94 -16.80
N ASP A 78 12.14 0.77 -16.38
CA ASP A 78 12.55 0.50 -14.99
C ASP A 78 12.25 1.67 -14.04
N THR A 79 12.04 2.88 -14.58
CA THR A 79 11.79 4.09 -13.78
C THR A 79 10.52 3.97 -12.94
N MET A 80 9.53 3.24 -13.44
CA MET A 80 8.23 3.08 -12.76
C MET A 80 8.28 2.13 -11.57
N SER A 81 9.35 1.35 -11.42
CA SER A 81 9.54 0.50 -10.24
C SER A 81 9.69 1.29 -8.94
N TYR A 82 10.05 2.58 -9.03
CA TYR A 82 10.25 3.49 -7.90
C TYR A 82 9.04 4.39 -7.59
N ASN A 83 7.84 4.05 -8.06
CA ASN A 83 6.63 4.79 -7.68
C ASN A 83 6.43 4.73 -6.16
N ALA A 84 6.26 5.88 -5.52
CA ALA A 84 6.08 6.02 -4.07
C ALA A 84 4.90 5.20 -3.53
N GLU A 85 3.78 5.12 -4.27
CA GLU A 85 2.61 4.34 -3.86
C GLU A 85 2.91 2.84 -3.85
N ARG A 86 3.69 2.37 -4.84
CA ARG A 86 4.14 0.98 -4.94
C ARG A 86 5.12 0.64 -3.83
N LEU A 87 6.08 1.52 -3.56
CA LEU A 87 7.03 1.34 -2.45
C LEU A 87 6.29 1.28 -1.12
N ALA A 88 5.33 2.17 -0.87
CA ALA A 88 4.52 2.16 0.35
C ALA A 88 3.72 0.86 0.53
N ARG A 89 3.23 0.24 -0.56
CA ARG A 89 2.53 -1.05 -0.53
C ARG A 89 3.43 -2.19 -0.01
N TYR A 90 4.73 -2.13 -0.32
CA TYR A 90 5.69 -3.19 0.01
C TYR A 90 6.65 -2.82 1.15
N ASP A 91 6.50 -1.64 1.76
CA ASP A 91 7.36 -1.15 2.85
C ASP A 91 7.26 -2.05 4.10
N PHE A 92 6.10 -2.66 4.32
CA PHE A 92 5.87 -3.50 5.51
C PHE A 92 6.70 -4.79 5.52
N ASP A 93 6.86 -5.43 4.37
CA ASP A 93 7.57 -6.72 4.23
C ASP A 93 8.85 -6.61 3.39
N ASN A 94 9.20 -5.41 2.93
CA ASN A 94 10.30 -5.12 2.00
C ASN A 94 10.24 -5.95 0.70
N SER A 95 9.06 -6.42 0.29
CA SER A 95 8.92 -7.22 -0.93
C SER A 95 9.10 -6.41 -2.22
N SER A 96 9.19 -5.08 -2.15
CA SER A 96 9.60 -4.21 -3.28
C SER A 96 11.03 -4.48 -3.70
N GLU A 97 11.86 -4.94 -2.79
CA GLU A 97 13.30 -5.13 -2.97
C GLU A 97 13.66 -6.50 -3.59
N TYR A 98 12.73 -7.11 -4.34
CA TYR A 98 13.03 -8.22 -5.25
C TYR A 98 13.79 -7.76 -6.52
N HIS A 99 14.70 -6.78 -6.37
CA HIS A 99 15.78 -6.47 -7.32
C HIS A 99 16.92 -7.51 -7.24
N SER A 100 16.56 -8.78 -7.06
CA SER A 100 17.38 -9.93 -7.45
C SER A 100 16.40 -10.93 -8.01
N GLY A 101 16.17 -10.81 -9.32
CA GLY A 101 15.17 -11.56 -10.06
C GLY A 101 15.22 -13.05 -9.77
N TRP A 102 14.04 -13.66 -9.67
CA TRP A 102 13.90 -15.04 -10.07
C TRP A 102 14.11 -15.09 -11.59
N GLY A 103 15.38 -15.24 -11.97
CA GLY A 103 15.85 -15.18 -13.36
C GLY A 103 16.79 -13.99 -13.55
N GLY A 104 18.08 -14.27 -13.76
CA GLY A 104 18.93 -13.31 -14.45
C GLY A 104 18.33 -12.97 -15.82
N ASN A 105 18.88 -11.96 -16.49
CA ASN A 105 18.59 -11.63 -17.89
C ASN A 105 18.86 -12.77 -18.91
N ASP A 106 19.20 -13.96 -18.41
CA ASP A 106 19.58 -15.16 -19.16
C ASP A 106 18.38 -15.88 -19.79
N GLU A 107 17.18 -15.79 -19.19
CA GLU A 107 15.98 -16.42 -19.75
C GLU A 107 14.99 -15.38 -20.31
N GLU A 108 14.84 -15.37 -21.64
CA GLU A 108 14.00 -14.42 -22.37
C GLU A 108 12.53 -14.45 -21.91
N ALA A 109 12.02 -15.64 -21.59
CA ALA A 109 10.64 -15.88 -21.21
C ALA A 109 10.23 -15.22 -19.88
N LEU A 110 11.20 -15.02 -18.97
CA LEU A 110 10.99 -14.43 -17.64
C LEU A 110 11.17 -12.91 -17.61
N ARG A 111 11.47 -12.28 -18.76
CA ARG A 111 11.56 -10.82 -18.82
C ARG A 111 10.19 -10.20 -18.59
N ASP A 112 10.14 -9.25 -17.67
CA ASP A 112 8.93 -8.52 -17.30
C ASP A 112 8.73 -7.29 -18.19
N TYR A 113 7.50 -7.08 -18.62
CA TYR A 113 7.07 -5.90 -19.35
C TYR A 113 5.83 -5.29 -18.71
N TRP A 114 5.63 -3.99 -18.93
CA TRP A 114 4.42 -3.28 -18.53
C TRP A 114 3.39 -3.38 -19.64
N LEU A 115 2.34 -4.17 -19.40
CA LEU A 115 1.17 -4.22 -20.26
C LEU A 115 0.21 -3.09 -19.86
N HIS A 116 -0.12 -2.24 -20.82
CA HIS A 116 -1.10 -1.18 -20.66
C HIS A 116 -2.39 -1.58 -21.38
N GLU A 117 -3.42 -1.86 -20.60
CA GLU A 117 -4.79 -1.99 -21.10
C GLU A 117 -5.47 -0.62 -21.06
N ALA A 118 -5.40 0.11 -22.17
CA ALA A 118 -5.93 1.46 -22.30
C ALA A 118 -7.35 1.45 -22.89
N PHE A 119 -8.23 2.22 -22.30
CA PHE A 119 -9.59 2.49 -22.76
C PHE A 119 -9.65 3.95 -23.20
N ILE A 120 -9.79 4.15 -24.51
CA ILE A 120 -9.73 5.47 -25.14
C ILE A 120 -10.98 5.67 -25.99
N LYS A 121 -11.56 6.88 -25.91
CA LYS A 121 -12.60 7.30 -26.87
C LYS A 121 -11.92 7.95 -28.06
N THR A 122 -12.02 7.32 -29.23
CA THR A 122 -11.46 7.86 -30.48
C THR A 122 -12.37 7.53 -31.64
N ASP A 123 -12.46 8.46 -32.58
CA ASP A 123 -12.99 8.21 -33.92
C ASP A 123 -11.88 7.50 -34.71
N TYR A 124 -12.09 6.23 -35.04
CA TYR A 124 -11.08 5.38 -35.70
C TYR A 124 -11.38 5.16 -37.18
N ASP A 125 -12.67 5.12 -37.55
CA ASP A 125 -13.13 4.91 -38.93
C ASP A 125 -13.35 6.23 -39.71
N GLY A 126 -13.26 7.37 -39.02
CA GLY A 126 -13.37 8.71 -39.61
C GLY A 126 -14.80 9.13 -39.85
N ASP A 127 -15.78 8.53 -39.15
CA ASP A 127 -17.19 8.82 -39.29
C ASP A 127 -17.65 10.05 -38.47
N GLY A 128 -16.76 10.60 -37.63
CA GLY A 128 -17.01 11.75 -36.75
C GLY A 128 -17.59 11.39 -35.38
N ILE A 129 -17.80 10.11 -35.07
CA ILE A 129 -18.33 9.59 -33.82
C ILE A 129 -17.22 8.87 -33.06
N ALA A 130 -16.98 9.28 -31.81
CA ALA A 130 -15.94 8.66 -31.00
C ALA A 130 -16.46 7.36 -30.33
N GLU A 131 -15.93 6.23 -30.78
CA GLU A 131 -16.15 4.92 -30.17
C GLU A 131 -15.19 4.68 -29.01
N LEU A 132 -15.63 3.89 -28.03
CA LEU A 132 -14.75 3.45 -26.95
C LEU A 132 -14.00 2.20 -27.40
N ARG A 133 -12.67 2.24 -27.35
CA ARG A 133 -11.82 1.13 -27.75
C ARG A 133 -10.90 0.69 -26.62
N LYS A 134 -10.76 -0.63 -26.45
CA LYS A 134 -9.75 -1.27 -25.60
C LYS A 134 -8.51 -1.53 -26.46
N ILE A 135 -7.42 -0.85 -26.12
CA ILE A 135 -6.12 -0.94 -26.77
C ILE A 135 -5.14 -1.56 -25.77
N CYS A 136 -4.60 -2.73 -26.11
CA CYS A 136 -3.57 -3.38 -25.31
C CYS A 136 -2.20 -3.12 -25.94
N VAL A 137 -1.32 -2.44 -25.20
CA VAL A 137 -0.01 -1.99 -25.69
C VAL A 137 1.10 -2.32 -24.68
N VAL A 138 2.26 -2.70 -25.18
CA VAL A 138 3.53 -2.78 -24.42
C VAL A 138 4.57 -2.00 -25.20
N GLY A 139 5.19 -1.00 -24.56
CA GLY A 139 6.09 -0.08 -25.24
C GLY A 139 5.42 0.57 -26.43
N ASP A 140 5.97 0.34 -27.63
CA ASP A 140 5.44 0.85 -28.90
C ASP A 140 4.59 -0.18 -29.66
N TYR A 141 4.48 -1.41 -29.16
CA TYR A 141 3.79 -2.51 -29.83
C TYR A 141 2.33 -2.65 -29.37
N ILE A 142 1.41 -2.61 -30.32
CA ILE A 142 -0.04 -2.77 -30.08
C ILE A 142 -0.44 -4.23 -30.35
N PHE A 143 -0.89 -4.93 -29.31
CA PHE A 143 -1.37 -6.31 -29.40
C PHE A 143 -2.77 -6.40 -29.98
N SER A 144 -3.70 -5.65 -29.38
CA SER A 144 -5.11 -5.66 -29.75
C SER A 144 -5.70 -4.25 -29.70
N ASN A 145 -6.67 -4.03 -30.57
CA ASN A 145 -7.45 -2.81 -30.65
C ASN A 145 -8.91 -3.18 -30.96
N GLU A 146 -9.69 -3.37 -29.91
CA GLU A 146 -11.07 -3.86 -29.98
C GLU A 146 -12.04 -2.76 -29.55
N GLU A 147 -13.18 -2.68 -30.23
CA GLU A 147 -14.28 -1.81 -29.81
C GLU A 147 -15.00 -2.43 -28.61
N VAL A 148 -15.31 -1.61 -27.60
CA VAL A 148 -15.94 -2.08 -26.36
C VAL A 148 -17.03 -1.12 -25.90
N ASP A 149 -18.15 -1.65 -25.41
CA ASP A 149 -19.28 -0.82 -24.96
C ASP A 149 -19.02 -0.13 -23.61
N ARG A 150 -18.23 -0.74 -22.73
CA ARG A 150 -18.06 -0.27 -21.34
C ARG A 150 -16.67 -0.55 -20.77
N ARG A 151 -16.24 0.35 -19.90
CA ARG A 151 -15.06 0.21 -19.03
C ARG A 151 -15.39 -0.70 -17.84
N PRO A 152 -14.61 -1.76 -17.56
CA PRO A 152 -14.88 -2.71 -16.48
C PRO A 152 -14.35 -2.25 -15.11
N PHE A 153 -14.38 -0.95 -14.81
CA PHE A 153 -13.84 -0.41 -13.56
C PHE A 153 -14.90 0.29 -12.71
N VAL A 154 -14.77 0.13 -11.39
CA VAL A 154 -15.59 0.83 -10.39
C VAL A 154 -14.65 1.49 -9.40
N SER A 155 -14.90 2.75 -9.07
CA SER A 155 -14.13 3.49 -8.07
C SER A 155 -14.93 3.65 -6.79
N ILE A 156 -14.23 3.48 -5.66
CA ILE A 156 -14.77 3.73 -4.33
C ILE A 156 -13.83 4.70 -3.64
N THR A 157 -14.39 5.78 -3.09
CA THR A 157 -13.61 6.80 -2.38
C THR A 157 -14.46 7.35 -1.24
N PRO A 158 -13.99 7.27 0.02
CA PRO A 158 -14.81 7.64 1.17
C PRO A 158 -15.09 9.15 1.23
N LEU A 159 -14.11 9.98 0.88
CA LEU A 159 -14.24 11.44 0.86
C LEU A 159 -13.84 12.00 -0.50
N LYS A 160 -14.81 12.49 -1.26
CA LYS A 160 -14.57 13.05 -2.59
C LYS A 160 -14.04 14.48 -2.48
N ILE A 161 -12.97 14.78 -3.21
CA ILE A 161 -12.50 16.16 -3.41
C ILE A 161 -13.20 16.70 -4.67
N PRO A 162 -13.83 17.89 -4.62
CA PRO A 162 -14.43 18.50 -5.81
C PRO A 162 -13.42 18.61 -6.96
N HIS A 163 -13.87 18.29 -8.18
CA HIS A 163 -13.07 18.36 -9.41
C HIS A 163 -11.86 17.41 -9.50
N LYS A 164 -11.75 16.41 -8.61
CA LYS A 164 -10.73 15.37 -8.68
C LYS A 164 -11.34 13.98 -8.65
N PHE A 165 -10.72 13.04 -9.37
CA PHE A 165 -11.06 11.63 -9.30
C PHE A 165 -10.59 11.00 -7.98
N PHE A 166 -9.30 11.15 -7.66
CA PHE A 166 -8.74 10.70 -6.39
C PHE A 166 -9.16 11.66 -5.27
N GLY A 167 -9.85 11.11 -4.28
CA GLY A 167 -10.24 11.82 -3.07
C GLY A 167 -9.32 11.52 -1.89
N MET A 168 -9.84 11.71 -0.68
CA MET A 168 -9.13 11.47 0.57
C MET A 168 -9.57 10.16 1.22
N SER A 169 -8.64 9.51 1.90
CA SER A 169 -8.93 8.43 2.84
C SER A 169 -9.29 8.98 4.22
N VAL A 170 -9.90 8.15 5.06
CA VAL A 170 -10.12 8.46 6.49
C VAL A 170 -8.78 8.59 7.22
N ALA A 171 -7.76 7.84 6.78
CA ALA A 171 -6.41 7.91 7.34
C ALA A 171 -5.81 9.32 7.18
N ASP A 172 -6.03 9.97 6.04
CA ASP A 172 -5.50 11.31 5.75
C ASP A 172 -6.07 12.37 6.70
N LEU A 173 -7.28 12.17 7.23
CA LEU A 173 -7.91 13.10 8.18
C LEU A 173 -7.30 13.06 9.60
N VAL A 174 -6.70 11.93 9.96
CA VAL A 174 -6.26 11.65 11.35
C VAL A 174 -4.76 11.42 11.47
N MET A 175 -4.02 11.40 10.35
CA MET A 175 -2.59 11.10 10.34
C MET A 175 -1.76 12.13 11.12
N ASP A 176 -2.12 13.42 11.03
CA ASP A 176 -1.50 14.49 11.80
C ASP A 176 -1.65 14.26 13.32
N LEU A 177 -2.85 13.87 13.78
CA LEU A 177 -3.13 13.55 15.17
C LEU A 177 -2.31 12.34 15.63
N GLN A 178 -2.17 11.32 14.78
CA GLN A 178 -1.37 10.13 15.06
C GLN A 178 0.13 10.46 15.22
N LEU A 179 0.67 11.38 14.41
CA LEU A 179 2.05 11.84 14.52
C LEU A 179 2.29 12.60 15.85
N ILE A 180 1.36 13.48 16.22
CA ILE A 180 1.41 14.22 17.49
C ILE A 180 1.33 13.22 18.66
N LYS A 181 0.37 12.30 18.62
CA LYS A 181 0.18 11.29 19.68
C LYS A 181 1.41 10.42 19.86
N SER A 182 2.04 10.00 18.75
CA SER A 182 3.27 9.20 18.79
C SER A 182 4.42 9.98 19.44
N THR A 183 4.54 11.28 19.13
CA THR A 183 5.58 12.15 19.71
C THR A 183 5.34 12.43 21.19
N LEU A 184 4.10 12.72 21.58
CA LEU A 184 3.73 12.86 22.99
C LEU A 184 3.99 11.58 23.76
N MET A 185 3.57 10.43 23.24
CA MET A 185 3.77 9.15 23.92
C MET A 185 5.25 8.82 24.12
N ARG A 186 6.11 9.10 23.14
CA ARG A 186 7.57 8.97 23.30
C ARG A 186 8.10 9.88 24.41
N ASN A 187 7.72 11.17 24.40
CA ASN A 187 8.15 12.11 25.46
C ASN A 187 7.64 11.72 26.85
N LEU A 188 6.41 11.21 26.95
CA LEU A 188 5.85 10.69 28.20
C LEU A 188 6.67 9.51 28.73
N MET A 189 7.02 8.57 27.84
CA MET A 189 7.88 7.44 28.19
C MET A 189 9.27 7.91 28.60
N ASP A 190 9.86 8.88 27.90
CA ASP A 190 11.16 9.45 28.25
C ASP A 190 11.14 10.13 29.62
N ASN A 191 10.08 10.85 29.96
CA ASN A 191 9.92 11.41 31.30
C ASN A 191 9.76 10.32 32.37
N ALA A 192 8.93 9.29 32.10
CA ALA A 192 8.78 8.15 33.00
C ALA A 192 10.11 7.40 33.22
N TYR A 193 10.91 7.22 32.16
CA TYR A 193 12.27 6.68 32.28
C TYR A 193 13.17 7.57 33.11
N ASN A 194 13.17 8.89 32.90
CA ASN A 194 13.96 9.81 33.73
C ASN A 194 13.49 9.86 35.19
N GLN A 195 12.20 9.62 35.47
CA GLN A 195 11.68 9.57 36.83
C GLN A 195 12.07 8.26 37.53
N ASN A 196 12.05 7.14 36.80
CA ASN A 196 12.52 5.84 37.31
C ASN A 196 14.05 5.78 37.44
N PHE A 197 14.77 6.36 36.48
CA PHE A 197 16.21 6.44 36.38
C PHE A 197 16.68 7.88 36.57
N GLY A 198 16.40 8.41 37.77
CA GLY A 198 16.76 9.78 38.16
C GLY A 198 18.25 10.07 38.00
N ARG A 199 18.57 11.34 37.73
CA ARG A 199 19.96 11.81 37.73
C ARG A 199 20.36 12.28 39.13
N TYR A 200 21.62 12.10 39.47
CA TYR A 200 22.18 12.54 40.73
C TYR A 200 23.28 13.57 40.47
N ALA A 201 23.21 14.70 41.18
CA ALA A 201 24.32 15.61 41.32
C ALA A 201 25.26 15.06 42.40
N VAL A 202 26.55 15.03 42.09
CA VAL A 202 27.59 14.46 42.97
C VAL A 202 28.66 15.50 43.17
N LEU A 203 29.09 15.66 44.43
CA LEU A 203 30.23 16.50 44.76
C LEU A 203 31.53 15.72 44.52
N GLU A 204 32.38 16.23 43.63
CA GLU A 204 33.56 15.53 43.12
C GLU A 204 34.50 15.07 44.26
N GLY A 205 34.93 13.81 44.23
CA GLY A 205 35.80 13.21 45.25
C GLY A 205 35.12 12.75 46.55
N GLN A 206 33.82 13.02 46.71
CA GLN A 206 33.05 12.70 47.93
C GLN A 206 32.07 11.52 47.80
N ALA A 207 31.87 10.98 46.61
CA ALA A 207 31.11 9.75 46.37
C ALA A 207 31.85 8.82 45.40
N ASN A 208 31.56 7.52 45.47
CA ASN A 208 32.09 6.56 44.51
C ASN A 208 31.25 6.57 43.22
N LEU A 209 31.86 6.92 42.09
CA LEU A 209 31.17 6.98 40.79
C LEU A 209 30.75 5.59 40.29
N ASP A 210 31.51 4.54 40.58
CA ASP A 210 31.19 3.18 40.09
C ASP A 210 29.83 2.68 40.61
N ASP A 211 29.52 3.04 41.87
CA ASP A 211 28.26 2.70 42.53
C ASP A 211 27.07 3.50 41.93
N LEU A 212 27.34 4.67 41.31
CA LEU A 212 26.32 5.54 40.70
C LEU A 212 26.11 5.29 39.21
N LEU A 213 27.14 4.81 38.50
CA LEU A 213 27.05 4.42 37.11
C LEU A 213 26.24 3.13 36.93
N THR A 214 26.17 2.30 37.98
CA THR A 214 25.43 1.03 37.97
C THR A 214 24.11 1.17 38.74
N GLN A 215 23.08 1.71 38.10
CA GLN A 215 21.75 1.83 38.72
C GLN A 215 21.07 0.46 38.86
N ARG A 216 21.18 -0.14 40.05
CA ARG A 216 20.39 -1.31 40.47
C ARG A 216 19.32 -0.86 41.46
N PRO A 217 18.06 -1.34 41.34
CA PRO A 217 17.05 -1.11 42.37
C PRO A 217 17.57 -1.55 43.74
N GLY A 218 17.59 -0.63 44.71
CA GLY A 218 18.10 -0.89 46.06
C GLY A 218 19.62 -0.99 46.20
N GLY A 219 20.39 -0.55 45.20
CA GLY A 219 21.86 -0.49 45.28
C GLY A 219 22.37 0.44 46.38
N VAL A 220 23.42 0.04 47.08
CA VAL A 220 24.07 0.85 48.12
C VAL A 220 25.06 1.81 47.46
N VAL A 221 24.96 3.09 47.79
CA VAL A 221 25.92 4.11 47.32
C VAL A 221 26.76 4.59 48.49
N ARG A 222 28.09 4.51 48.33
CA ARG A 222 29.04 4.95 49.35
C ARG A 222 29.32 6.45 49.23
N VAL A 223 29.11 7.18 50.32
CA VAL A 223 29.35 8.62 50.44
C VAL A 223 30.28 8.92 51.62
N LYS A 224 31.14 9.93 51.47
CA LYS A 224 32.01 10.43 52.55
C LYS A 224 31.33 11.51 53.41
N SER A 225 30.30 12.17 52.88
CA SER A 225 29.52 13.18 53.59
C SER A 225 28.02 13.03 53.30
N PRO A 226 27.13 13.42 54.24
CA PRO A 226 25.69 13.26 54.07
C PRO A 226 25.09 14.02 52.86
N ASN A 227 25.74 15.10 52.42
CA ASN A 227 25.30 15.93 51.28
C ASN A 227 26.12 15.69 50.01
N ALA A 228 26.93 14.62 49.95
CA ALA A 228 27.78 14.33 48.80
C ALA A 228 27.00 14.00 47.51
N ILE A 229 25.74 13.60 47.65
CA ILE A 229 24.84 13.22 46.55
C ILE A 229 23.50 13.91 46.77
N MET A 230 23.00 14.56 45.74
CA MET A 230 21.66 15.14 45.72
C MET A 230 20.92 14.66 44.47
N PRO A 231 19.68 14.17 44.58
CA PRO A 231 18.89 13.87 43.39
C PRO A 231 18.61 15.18 42.63
N LEU A 232 18.90 15.19 41.33
CA LEU A 232 18.39 16.23 40.46
C LEU A 232 16.92 15.91 40.22
N SER A 233 16.03 16.74 40.78
CA SER A 233 14.59 16.53 40.65
C SER A 233 14.20 16.61 39.19
N THR A 234 13.77 15.50 38.62
CA THR A 234 13.02 15.51 37.38
C THR A 234 11.64 16.07 37.69
N PRO A 235 11.16 17.09 36.95
CA PRO A 235 9.82 17.61 37.16
C PRO A 235 8.82 16.46 37.02
N PRO A 236 7.90 16.29 37.99
CA PRO A 236 6.89 15.28 37.88
C PRO A 236 6.06 15.54 36.63
N LEU A 237 5.61 14.47 35.98
CA LEU A 237 4.77 14.61 34.82
C LEU A 237 3.45 15.31 35.21
N GLU A 238 3.16 16.43 34.58
CA GLU A 238 1.92 17.16 34.81
C GLU A 238 0.70 16.31 34.36
N PRO A 239 -0.35 16.15 35.20
CA PRO A 239 -1.54 15.37 34.86
C PRO A 239 -2.24 15.82 33.57
N TYR A 240 -2.10 17.10 33.20
CA TYR A 240 -2.61 17.66 31.96
C TYR A 240 -2.06 16.97 30.70
N SER A 241 -0.88 16.35 30.77
CA SER A 241 -0.27 15.64 29.63
C SER A 241 -1.09 14.41 29.22
N PHE A 242 -1.70 13.72 30.20
CA PHE A 242 -2.62 12.61 29.93
C PHE A 242 -3.99 13.09 29.46
N GLN A 243 -4.43 14.27 29.93
CA GLN A 243 -5.66 14.90 29.42
C GLN A 243 -5.52 15.30 27.95
N MET A 244 -4.35 15.77 27.53
CA MET A 244 -4.05 16.08 26.12
C MET A 244 -4.16 14.84 25.22
N LEU A 245 -3.72 13.65 25.69
CA LEU A 245 -3.92 12.41 24.94
C LEU A 245 -5.41 12.08 24.76
N GLY A 246 -6.22 12.30 25.80
CA GLY A 246 -7.67 12.15 25.74
C GLY A 246 -8.33 13.13 24.76
N TYR A 247 -7.90 14.40 24.79
CA TYR A 247 -8.37 15.42 23.85
C TYR A 247 -8.03 15.08 22.39
N LEU A 248 -6.83 14.57 22.11
CA LEU A 248 -6.46 14.12 20.76
C LEU A 248 -7.32 12.95 20.29
N ASP A 249 -7.71 12.05 21.19
CA ASP A 249 -8.66 10.97 20.87
C ASP A 249 -10.06 11.52 20.59
N GLU A 250 -10.52 12.52 21.34
CA GLU A 250 -11.80 13.21 21.07
C GLU A 250 -11.79 13.92 19.71
N VAL A 251 -10.72 14.64 19.38
CA VAL A 251 -10.58 15.28 18.05
C VAL A 251 -10.52 14.23 16.94
N ARG A 252 -9.86 13.09 17.17
CA ARG A 252 -9.84 11.97 16.22
C ARG A 252 -11.24 11.40 16.00
N GLU A 253 -12.01 11.17 17.07
CA GLU A 253 -13.40 10.71 16.97
C GLU A 253 -14.27 11.74 16.23
N ALA A 254 -14.10 13.03 16.51
CA ALA A 254 -14.81 14.10 15.81
C ALA A 254 -14.48 14.18 14.31
N ARG A 255 -13.21 14.00 13.92
CA ARG A 255 -12.78 14.04 12.51
C ARG A 255 -13.16 12.79 11.73
N SER A 256 -13.01 11.62 12.34
CA SER A 256 -13.34 10.34 11.68
C SER A 256 -14.83 10.04 11.68
N GLY A 257 -15.61 10.70 12.55
CA GLY A 257 -17.03 10.43 12.74
C GLY A 257 -17.32 9.06 13.38
N VAL A 258 -16.28 8.33 13.79
CA VAL A 258 -16.41 7.01 14.42
C VAL A 258 -16.13 7.15 15.91
N ASN A 259 -17.20 7.11 16.70
CA ASN A 259 -17.10 7.06 18.16
C ASN A 259 -16.88 5.60 18.62
N LYS A 260 -16.17 5.40 19.72
CA LYS A 260 -16.01 4.10 20.40
C LYS A 260 -17.36 3.42 20.67
N ASN A 261 -18.42 4.18 20.97
CA ASN A 261 -19.76 3.64 21.20
C ASN A 261 -20.42 3.06 19.93
N THR A 262 -19.96 3.45 18.75
CA THR A 262 -20.51 3.00 17.46
C THR A 262 -19.80 1.74 16.94
N GLN A 263 -18.64 1.36 17.50
CA GLN A 263 -17.84 0.20 17.05
C GLN A 263 -18.36 -1.16 17.51
N GLY A 264 -19.55 -1.22 18.10
CA GLY A 264 -20.16 -2.45 18.59
C GLY A 264 -21.19 -2.11 19.65
N ILE A 265 -22.37 -1.67 19.21
CA ILE A 265 -23.48 -1.42 20.12
C ILE A 265 -23.90 -2.78 20.67
N ASN A 266 -23.70 -3.02 21.96
CA ASN A 266 -24.35 -4.11 22.65
C ASN A 266 -25.86 -3.88 22.48
N ALA A 267 -26.61 -4.84 21.96
CA ALA A 267 -28.02 -4.63 21.58
C ALA A 267 -28.88 -4.10 22.75
N ASP A 268 -28.46 -4.36 24.00
CA ASP A 268 -29.09 -3.87 25.23
C ASP A 268 -28.81 -2.38 25.55
N ALA A 269 -27.82 -1.75 24.92
CA ALA A 269 -27.57 -0.31 25.08
C ALA A 269 -28.58 0.55 24.30
N LEU A 270 -29.31 -0.05 23.36
CA LEU A 270 -30.33 0.63 22.53
C LEU A 270 -31.74 0.57 23.13
N THR A 271 -31.97 -0.17 24.23
CA THR A 271 -33.31 -0.40 24.79
C THR A 271 -33.61 0.36 26.09
N SER A 272 -32.71 1.22 26.58
CA SER A 272 -32.93 1.94 27.86
C SER A 272 -33.73 3.24 27.75
N HIS A 273 -34.62 3.36 26.75
CA HIS A 273 -35.67 4.37 26.72
C HIS A 273 -36.96 3.82 26.08
N THR A 274 -37.66 2.94 26.80
CA THR A 274 -39.14 2.96 26.93
C THR A 274 -39.55 2.22 28.19
#